data_AF-A0A2E1NV06-F1
#
_entry.id   AF-A0A2E1NV06-F1
#
_cell.length_a   1.000
_cell.length_b   1.000
_cell.length_c   1.000
_cell.angle_alpha   90.00
_cell.angle_beta   90.00
_cell.angle_gamma   90.00
#
_symmetry.space_group_name_H-M   'P 1'
#
loop_
_entity.id
_entity.type
_entity.pdbx_description
1 polymer ?
#
loop_
_entity_poly.entity_id
_entity_poly.type
_entity_poly.pdbx_seq_one_letter_code
_entity_poly.pdbx_strand_id
1 'polypeptide(L)'
;MNNYQIKQQFKQKAIRFYLVNIMMAVIIAAALWLTKQWGVYQQTFVPTVVIFFLWIFNIDKVYRCPACGKNPRGKEGLIYLPKKCGHCGVELR
;
A
#
# COMPACT_ATOMS: atom_id res chain seq x y z
N MET A 1 -24.00 -7.23 -0.09
CA MET A 1 -22.84 -8.10 0.22
C MET A 1 -22.90 -8.45 1.70
N ASN A 2 -22.77 -9.72 2.10
CA ASN A 2 -22.87 -10.09 3.51
C ASN A 2 -21.59 -9.68 4.27
N ASN A 3 -21.68 -9.39 5.57
CA ASN A 3 -20.54 -8.95 6.40
C ASN A 3 -19.35 -9.92 6.33
N TYR A 4 -19.61 -11.23 6.26
CA TYR A 4 -18.56 -12.25 6.09
C TYR A 4 -17.75 -12.05 4.80
N GLN A 5 -18.42 -11.77 3.68
CA GLN A 5 -17.78 -11.55 2.37
C GLN A 5 -16.95 -10.26 2.37
N ILE A 6 -17.44 -9.20 3.03
CA ILE A 6 -16.74 -7.92 3.19
C ILE A 6 -15.42 -8.13 3.93
N LYS A 7 -15.45 -8.86 5.06
CA LYS A 7 -14.25 -9.17 5.86
C LYS A 7 -13.24 -10.02 5.07
N GLN A 8 -13.71 -11.05 4.34
CA GLN A 8 -12.81 -11.89 3.53
C GLN A 8 -12.13 -11.10 2.40
N GLN A 9 -12.89 -10.31 1.63
CA GLN A 9 -12.31 -9.49 0.56
C GLN A 9 -11.35 -8.44 1.13
N PHE A 10 -11.68 -7.87 2.29
CA PHE A 10 -10.79 -6.93 2.95
C PHE A 10 -9.48 -7.58 3.40
N LYS A 11 -9.53 -8.80 3.95
CA LYS A 11 -8.35 -9.59 4.30
C LYS A 11 -7.47 -9.87 3.08
N GLN A 12 -8.07 -10.22 1.94
CA GLN A 12 -7.31 -10.43 0.69
C GLN A 12 -6.64 -9.14 0.21
N LYS A 13 -7.36 -8.01 0.22
CA LYS A 13 -6.79 -6.69 -0.13
C LYS A 13 -5.67 -6.26 0.82
N ALA A 14 -5.81 -6.55 2.11
CA ALA A 14 -4.76 -6.33 3.11
C ALA A 14 -3.49 -7.14 2.82
N ILE A 15 -3.63 -8.44 2.53
CA ILE A 15 -2.49 -9.30 2.17
C ILE A 15 -1.83 -8.77 0.89
N ARG A 16 -2.62 -8.41 -0.13
CA ARG A 16 -2.10 -7.83 -1.37
C ARG A 16 -1.35 -6.53 -1.11
N PHE A 17 -1.86 -5.65 -0.26
CA PHE A 17 -1.17 -4.42 0.14
C PHE A 17 0.22 -4.71 0.73
N TYR A 18 0.32 -5.67 1.66
CA TYR A 18 1.61 -6.06 2.23
C TYR A 18 2.55 -6.66 1.18
N LEU A 19 2.06 -7.60 0.37
CA LEU A 19 2.86 -8.23 -0.68
C LEU A 19 3.44 -7.22 -1.66
N VAL A 20 2.63 -6.26 -2.13
CA VAL A 20 3.15 -5.29 -3.11
C VAL A 20 4.13 -4.31 -2.44
N ASN A 21 3.93 -3.92 -1.18
CA ASN A 21 4.92 -3.12 -0.46
C ASN A 21 6.25 -3.85 -0.26
N ILE A 22 6.20 -5.14 0.11
CA ILE A 22 7.41 -5.98 0.23
C ILE A 22 8.11 -6.10 -1.13
N MET A 23 7.38 -6.39 -2.20
CA MET A 23 7.96 -6.47 -3.54
C MET A 23 8.59 -5.15 -3.97
N MET A 24 7.93 -4.01 -3.73
CA MET A 24 8.53 -2.71 -4.07
C MET A 24 9.77 -2.40 -3.24
N ALA A 25 9.80 -2.76 -1.96
CA ALA A 25 11.00 -2.61 -1.15
C ALA A 25 12.16 -3.44 -1.70
N VAL A 26 11.90 -4.68 -2.13
CA VAL A 26 12.90 -5.56 -2.77
C VAL A 26 13.38 -4.97 -4.10
N ILE A 27 12.48 -4.46 -4.94
CA ILE A 27 12.82 -3.84 -6.23
C ILE A 27 13.71 -2.61 -6.01
N ILE A 28 13.35 -1.73 -5.08
CA ILE A 28 14.14 -0.53 -4.77
C ILE A 28 15.51 -0.93 -4.22
N ALA A 29 15.57 -1.90 -3.30
CA ALA A 29 16.84 -2.39 -2.75
C ALA A 29 17.76 -2.98 -3.85
N ALA A 30 17.20 -3.79 -4.75
CA ALA A 30 17.94 -4.36 -5.88
C ALA A 30 18.43 -3.27 -6.84
N ALA A 31 17.60 -2.27 -7.15
CA ALA A 31 17.98 -1.14 -8.01
C ALA A 31 19.11 -0.31 -7.38
N LEU A 32 19.02 0.01 -6.09
CA LEU A 32 20.08 0.74 -5.38
C LEU A 32 21.38 -0.07 -5.31
N TRP A 33 21.29 -1.39 -5.15
CA TRP A 33 22.46 -2.27 -5.18
C TRP A 33 23.13 -2.31 -6.56
N LEU A 34 22.36 -2.46 -7.64
CA LEU A 34 22.88 -2.46 -9.02
C LEU A 34 23.52 -1.11 -9.39
N THR A 35 22.86 -0.02 -9.06
CA THR A 35 23.36 1.34 -9.37
C THR A 35 24.64 1.67 -8.61
N LYS A 36 24.81 1.11 -7.40
CA LYS A 36 26.08 1.15 -6.66
C LYS A 36 27.18 0.37 -7.39
N GLN A 37 26.90 -0.85 -7.88
CA GLN A 37 27.87 -1.67 -8.61
C GLN A 37 28.35 -0.99 -9.91
N TRP A 38 27.46 -0.28 -10.59
CA TRP A 38 27.79 0.41 -11.85
C TRP A 38 28.31 1.84 -11.68
N GLY A 39 28.44 2.33 -10.44
CA GLY A 39 28.97 3.68 -10.16
C GLY A 39 28.03 4.84 -10.56
N VAL A 40 26.76 4.56 -10.86
CA VAL A 40 25.77 5.56 -11.32
C VAL A 40 24.79 6.00 -10.23
N TYR A 41 25.03 5.58 -8.99
CA TYR A 41 24.14 5.83 -7.84
C TYR A 41 23.65 7.27 -7.72
N GLN A 42 24.54 8.26 -7.87
CA GLN A 42 24.20 9.69 -7.76
C GLN A 42 23.16 10.13 -8.80
N GLN A 43 23.26 9.62 -10.03
CA GLN A 43 22.35 9.97 -11.13
C GLN A 43 20.99 9.29 -10.95
N THR A 44 20.98 8.09 -10.37
CA THR A 44 19.77 7.27 -10.19
C THR A 44 19.03 7.56 -8.88
N PHE A 45 19.64 8.28 -7.93
CA PHE A 45 19.04 8.58 -6.63
C PHE A 45 17.71 9.34 -6.77
N VAL A 46 17.71 10.48 -7.50
CA VAL A 46 16.51 11.30 -7.69
C VAL A 46 15.38 10.51 -8.38
N PRO A 47 15.60 9.82 -9.51
CA PRO A 47 14.59 8.96 -10.12
C PRO A 47 14.04 7.89 -9.16
N THR A 48 14.90 7.26 -8.36
CA THR A 48 14.48 6.22 -7.39
C THR A 48 13.56 6.80 -6.32
N VAL A 49 13.90 7.98 -5.79
CA VAL A 49 13.07 8.69 -4.80
C VAL A 49 11.72 9.10 -5.41
N VAL A 50 11.70 9.56 -6.66
CA VAL A 50 10.45 9.91 -7.36
C VAL A 50 9.54 8.68 -7.51
N ILE A 51 10.09 7.54 -7.93
CA ILE A 51 9.34 6.27 -8.03
C ILE A 51 8.80 5.86 -6.66
N PHE A 52 9.60 5.99 -5.61
CA PHE A 52 9.18 5.68 -4.24
C PHE A 52 8.02 6.58 -3.77
N PHE A 53 8.06 7.88 -4.03
CA PHE A 53 6.95 8.78 -3.71
C PHE A 53 5.70 8.46 -4.51
N LEU A 54 5.82 8.25 -5.82
CA LEU A 54 4.70 7.83 -6.67
C LEU A 54 4.05 6.55 -6.14
N TRP A 55 4.86 5.60 -5.68
CA TRP A 55 4.39 4.38 -5.06
C TRP A 55 3.60 4.66 -3.77
N ILE A 56 4.20 5.38 -2.80
CA ILE A 56 3.56 5.68 -1.51
C ILE A 56 2.25 6.45 -1.66
N PHE A 57 2.15 7.39 -2.61
CA PHE A 57 0.94 8.16 -2.80
C PHE A 57 -0.16 7.41 -3.57
N ASN A 58 0.13 6.25 -4.15
CA ASN A 58 -0.85 5.44 -4.90
C ASN A 58 -1.19 4.09 -4.25
N ILE A 59 -0.43 3.66 -3.23
CA ILE A 59 -0.61 2.35 -2.59
C ILE A 59 -1.92 2.24 -1.80
N ASP A 60 -2.49 3.37 -1.40
CA ASP A 60 -3.82 3.49 -0.80
C ASP A 60 -4.93 2.93 -1.71
N LYS A 61 -4.77 3.01 -3.04
CA LYS A 61 -5.72 2.47 -4.03
C LYS A 61 -5.85 0.95 -3.94
N VAL A 62 -4.78 0.25 -3.54
CA VAL A 62 -4.77 -1.21 -3.35
C VAL A 62 -5.53 -1.61 -2.09
N TYR A 63 -5.74 -0.65 -1.17
CA TYR A 63 -6.29 -0.85 0.16
C TYR A 63 -7.65 -0.16 0.36
N ARG A 64 -8.56 -0.26 -0.62
CA ARG A 64 -9.90 0.34 -0.56
C ARG A 64 -10.94 -0.56 0.09
N CYS A 65 -11.86 0.05 0.86
CA CYS A 65 -13.01 -0.62 1.44
C CYS A 65 -13.82 -1.33 0.34
N PRO A 66 -14.10 -2.64 0.45
CA PRO A 66 -14.85 -3.36 -0.57
C PRO A 66 -16.34 -2.98 -0.62
N ALA A 67 -16.88 -2.35 0.43
CA ALA A 67 -18.27 -1.92 0.47
C ALA A 67 -18.51 -0.54 -0.19
N CYS A 68 -17.65 0.45 0.09
CA CYS A 68 -17.85 1.83 -0.36
C CYS A 68 -16.77 2.35 -1.32
N GLY A 69 -15.72 1.56 -1.58
CA GLY A 69 -14.61 1.95 -2.45
C GLY A 69 -13.69 3.05 -1.90
N LYS A 70 -14.02 3.65 -0.75
CA LYS A 70 -13.20 4.69 -0.12
C LYS A 70 -12.06 4.09 0.70
N ASN A 71 -11.04 4.91 0.95
CA ASN A 71 -9.93 4.52 1.81
C ASN A 71 -10.44 4.34 3.25
N PRO A 72 -10.24 3.18 3.86
CA PRO A 72 -10.57 2.95 5.25
C PRO A 72 -9.45 3.59 6.08
N ARG A 73 -9.50 4.92 6.23
CA ARG A 73 -8.64 5.64 7.18
C ARG A 73 -9.32 5.61 8.55
N GLY A 74 -8.53 5.35 9.60
CA GLY A 74 -8.97 5.53 10.97
C GLY A 74 -9.06 7.02 11.33
N LYS A 75 -9.55 7.33 12.54
CA LYS A 75 -9.65 8.70 13.07
C LYS A 75 -8.31 9.44 13.07
N GLU A 76 -7.19 8.72 13.13
CA GLU A 76 -5.83 9.27 13.21
C GLU A 76 -5.18 9.51 11.83
N GLY A 77 -5.91 9.32 10.72
CA GLY A 77 -5.38 9.55 9.36
C GLY A 77 -4.34 8.52 8.89
N LEU A 78 -3.86 7.66 9.79
CA LEU A 78 -2.94 6.57 9.51
C LEU A 78 -3.65 5.44 8.75
N ILE A 79 -2.93 4.82 7.80
CA ILE A 79 -3.32 3.58 7.14
C ILE A 79 -3.05 2.41 8.11
N TYR A 80 -3.71 2.42 9.27
CA TYR A 80 -3.80 1.23 10.11
C TYR A 80 -4.98 0.42 9.66
N LEU A 81 -4.84 -0.91 9.58
CA LEU A 81 -5.94 -1.81 9.24
C LEU A 81 -7.11 -1.64 10.20
N PRO A 82 -8.12 -0.82 9.84
CA PRO A 82 -9.08 -0.41 10.83
C PRO A 82 -10.13 -1.50 10.98
N LYS A 83 -10.62 -1.70 12.21
CA LYS A 83 -11.69 -2.66 12.46
C LYS A 83 -13.00 -2.25 11.77
N LYS A 84 -13.21 -0.96 11.54
CA LYS A 84 -14.39 -0.40 10.85
C LYS A 84 -13.99 0.63 9.81
N CYS A 85 -14.76 0.72 8.73
CA CYS A 85 -14.57 1.78 7.74
C CYS A 85 -15.03 3.13 8.32
N GLY A 86 -14.16 4.13 8.35
CA GLY A 86 -14.51 5.48 8.82
C GLY A 86 -15.57 6.20 7.96
N HIS A 87 -15.81 5.75 6.72
CA HIS A 87 -16.78 6.39 5.82
C HIS A 87 -18.16 5.74 5.83
N CYS A 88 -18.24 4.41 5.75
CA CYS A 88 -19.52 3.69 5.67
C CYS A 88 -19.87 2.91 6.95
N GLY A 89 -19.00 2.93 7.96
CA GLY A 89 -19.23 2.28 9.26
C GLY A 89 -19.15 0.75 9.24
N VAL A 90 -18.97 0.12 8.07
CA VAL A 90 -18.95 -1.35 7.96
C VAL A 90 -17.78 -1.95 8.72
N GLU A 91 -18.03 -3.10 9.34
CA GLU A 91 -16.99 -3.86 10.02
C GLU A 91 -16.10 -4.58 9.01
N LEU A 92 -14.81 -4.28 9.09
CA LEU A 92 -13.76 -4.79 8.19
C LEU A 92 -12.94 -5.91 8.86
N ARG A 93 -12.95 -5.97 10.19
CA ARG A 93 -12.29 -7.01 11.00
C ARG A 93 -13.13 -7.33 12.23
#